data_AF-A0A9P7N1Y1-F1
#
_entry.id   AF-A0A9P7N1Y1-F1
#
_cell.length_a   1.000
_cell.length_b   1.000
_cell.length_c   1.000
_cell.angle_alpha   90.00
_cell.angle_beta   90.00
_cell.angle_gamma   90.00
#
_symmetry.space_group_name_H-M   'P 1'
#
loop_
_entity.id
_entity.type
_entity.pdbx_description
1 polymer ?
#
loop_
_entity_poly.entity_id
_entity_poly.type
_entity_poly.pdbx_seq_one_letter_code
_entity_poly.pdbx_strand_id
1 'polypeptide(L)'
;MADDATKNMAKLQLDDITGEMVSKAELKKRQQKRAKKAAQEKARLEKEAAGPSPKNATPTAKPEEIPIDPEAMFKQGFLDDVYKERPVKNVVTRFPPEPNGYLHIGHAKAIAVNFGFAKYHGGVCYLRFDDTNPEKEEEKYFTAIQDVIAWLGFKPYKVTYSSDNFEQLYQLAEKLISLGKAYVCACDGG
;
A
#
# COMPACT_ATOMS: atom_id res chain seq x y z
N MET A 1 45.57 -3.44 -38.93
CA MET A 1 44.98 -3.65 -37.59
C MET A 1 43.63 -4.38 -37.72
N ALA A 2 43.59 -5.56 -38.33
CA ALA A 2 42.35 -6.31 -38.59
C ALA A 2 42.46 -7.80 -38.22
N ASP A 3 43.41 -8.18 -37.36
CA ASP A 3 43.71 -9.59 -37.04
C ASP A 3 43.45 -10.01 -35.58
N ASP A 4 43.04 -9.09 -34.70
CA ASP A 4 42.88 -9.38 -33.27
C ASP A 4 41.42 -9.56 -32.82
N ALA A 5 40.46 -8.96 -33.54
CA ALA A 5 39.02 -9.11 -33.26
C ALA A 5 38.49 -10.50 -33.67
N THR A 6 38.96 -11.05 -34.78
CA THR A 6 38.57 -12.37 -35.31
C THR A 6 39.15 -13.52 -34.50
N LYS A 7 40.32 -13.34 -33.85
CA LYS A 7 40.92 -14.37 -32.98
C LYS A 7 40.18 -14.54 -31.64
N ASN A 8 39.54 -13.49 -31.13
CA ASN A 8 38.79 -13.55 -29.87
C ASN A 8 37.35 -14.10 -30.03
N MET A 9 36.71 -13.91 -31.19
CA MET A 9 35.42 -14.54 -31.47
C MET A 9 35.52 -16.07 -31.60
N ALA A 10 36.66 -16.61 -32.05
CA ALA A 10 36.88 -18.05 -32.21
C ALA A 10 36.91 -18.86 -30.89
N LYS A 11 36.89 -18.20 -29.72
CA LYS A 11 36.91 -18.83 -28.38
C LYS A 11 35.59 -18.71 -27.62
N LEU A 12 34.58 -18.07 -28.20
CA LEU A 12 33.24 -17.96 -27.61
C LEU A 12 32.40 -19.17 -28.03
N GLN A 13 31.56 -19.65 -27.13
CA GLN A 13 30.64 -20.76 -27.32
C GLN A 13 29.21 -20.26 -27.09
N LEU A 14 28.27 -20.77 -27.88
CA LEU A 14 26.87 -20.42 -27.75
C LEU A 14 26.27 -21.09 -26.50
N ASP A 15 25.58 -20.31 -25.66
CA ASP A 15 24.72 -20.84 -24.61
C ASP A 15 23.35 -21.18 -25.22
N ASP A 16 23.12 -22.45 -25.51
CA ASP A 16 21.89 -22.93 -26.18
C ASP A 16 20.59 -22.57 -25.43
N ILE A 17 20.67 -22.16 -24.15
CA ILE A 17 19.52 -21.78 -23.34
C ILE A 17 19.24 -20.27 -23.43
N THR A 18 20.26 -19.42 -23.52
CA THR A 18 20.09 -17.95 -23.55
C THR A 18 20.34 -17.35 -24.92
N GLY A 19 20.88 -18.12 -25.88
CA GLY A 19 21.25 -17.65 -27.22
C GLY A 19 22.48 -16.73 -27.25
N GLU A 20 23.22 -16.60 -26.15
CA GLU A 20 24.36 -15.69 -26.03
C GLU A 20 25.69 -16.37 -26.35
N MET A 21 26.59 -15.69 -27.06
CA MET A 21 27.97 -16.15 -27.25
C MET A 21 28.84 -15.76 -26.06
N VAL A 22 29.28 -16.75 -25.29
CA VAL A 22 30.03 -16.56 -24.03
C VAL A 22 31.31 -17.39 -24.00
N SER A 23 32.29 -17.00 -23.17
CA SER A 23 33.53 -17.78 -23.07
C SER A 23 33.28 -19.19 -22.49
N LYS A 24 34.14 -20.16 -22.84
CA LYS A 24 34.05 -21.54 -22.33
C LYS A 24 34.04 -21.64 -20.79
N ALA A 25 34.75 -20.75 -20.11
CA ALA A 25 34.77 -20.70 -18.65
C ALA A 25 33.44 -20.19 -18.07
N GLU A 26 32.85 -19.18 -18.70
CA GLU A 26 31.55 -18.63 -18.33
C GLU A 26 30.42 -19.64 -18.57
N LEU A 27 30.44 -20.32 -19.72
CA LEU A 27 29.47 -21.36 -20.07
C LEU A 27 29.49 -22.49 -19.03
N LYS A 28 30.67 -22.97 -18.64
CA LYS A 28 30.84 -24.01 -17.62
C LYS A 28 30.31 -23.57 -16.26
N LYS A 29 30.52 -22.30 -15.88
CA LYS A 29 29.99 -21.72 -14.63
C LYS A 29 28.46 -21.62 -14.65
N ARG A 30 27.87 -21.20 -15.77
CA ARG A 30 26.42 -21.14 -15.98
C ARG A 30 25.79 -22.54 -15.91
N GLN A 31 26.39 -23.53 -16.58
CA GLN A 31 25.96 -24.93 -16.55
C GLN A 31 26.01 -25.52 -15.13
N GLN A 32 27.09 -25.29 -14.38
CA GLN A 32 27.20 -25.73 -12.98
C GLN A 32 26.15 -25.08 -12.06
N LYS A 33 25.88 -23.78 -12.24
CA LYS A 33 24.85 -23.06 -11.47
C LYS A 33 23.44 -23.61 -11.77
N ARG A 34 23.14 -23.89 -13.03
CA ARG A 34 21.86 -24.49 -13.47
C ARG A 34 21.72 -25.93 -12.95
N ALA A 35 22.77 -26.74 -13.03
CA ALA A 35 22.77 -28.10 -12.48
C ALA A 35 22.55 -28.11 -10.97
N LYS A 36 23.18 -27.19 -10.23
CA LYS A 36 22.97 -27.05 -8.77
C LYS A 36 21.54 -26.62 -8.44
N LYS A 37 20.96 -25.69 -9.20
CA LYS A 37 19.57 -25.25 -9.01
C LYS A 37 18.58 -26.37 -9.32
N ALA A 38 18.78 -27.11 -10.41
CA ALA A 38 17.98 -28.28 -10.76
C ALA A 38 18.08 -29.40 -9.71
N ALA A 39 19.27 -29.65 -9.14
CA ALA A 39 19.45 -30.61 -8.06
C ALA A 39 18.75 -30.18 -6.77
N GLN A 40 18.75 -28.89 -6.43
CA GLN A 40 18.01 -28.34 -5.28
C GLN A 40 16.50 -28.41 -5.48
N GLU A 41 16.01 -28.08 -6.67
CA GLU A 41 14.60 -28.18 -7.04
C GLU A 41 14.13 -29.64 -6.96
N LYS A 42 14.90 -30.58 -7.52
CA LYS A 42 14.61 -32.01 -7.48
C LYS A 42 14.62 -32.56 -6.05
N ALA A 43 15.57 -32.14 -5.21
CA ALA A 43 15.60 -32.51 -3.80
C ALA A 43 14.43 -31.91 -3.00
N ARG A 44 13.91 -30.73 -3.38
CA ARG A 44 12.70 -30.15 -2.78
C ARG A 44 11.47 -30.98 -3.16
N LEU A 45 11.32 -31.31 -4.44
CA LEU A 45 10.20 -32.09 -4.95
C LEU A 45 10.21 -33.54 -4.44
N GLU A 46 11.39 -34.16 -4.28
CA GLU A 46 11.52 -35.49 -3.67
C GLU A 46 11.17 -35.49 -2.18
N LYS A 47 11.47 -34.40 -1.45
CA LYS A 47 11.02 -34.22 -0.05
C LYS A 47 9.52 -33.95 0.08
N GLU A 48 8.92 -33.32 -0.92
CA GLU A 48 7.46 -33.09 -0.98
C GLU A 48 6.69 -34.35 -1.40
N ALA A 49 7.29 -35.23 -2.23
CA ALA A 49 6.68 -36.47 -2.70
C ALA A 49 6.82 -37.65 -1.72
N ALA A 50 7.88 -37.68 -0.90
CA ALA A 50 8.01 -38.65 0.18
C ALA A 50 7.20 -38.21 1.40
N GLY A 51 5.88 -38.44 1.36
CA GLY A 51 4.98 -38.24 2.50
C GLY A 51 5.49 -38.91 3.78
N PRO A 52 5.12 -38.42 4.98
CA PRO A 52 5.79 -38.80 6.22
C PRO A 52 5.52 -40.27 6.59
N SER A 53 6.58 -41.04 6.86
CA SER A 53 6.50 -42.33 7.56
C SER A 53 6.34 -42.11 9.07
N PRO A 54 5.59 -42.98 9.79
CA PRO A 54 5.20 -42.73 11.17
C PRO A 54 6.39 -43.02 12.10
N LYS A 55 6.97 -41.97 12.68
CA LYS A 55 7.76 -42.08 13.91
C LYS A 55 7.22 -41.08 14.89
N ASN A 56 6.84 -41.59 16.07
CA ASN A 56 6.35 -40.88 17.24
C ASN A 56 7.00 -39.50 17.39
N ALA A 57 6.30 -38.49 16.90
CA ALA A 57 6.55 -37.09 17.18
C ALA A 57 5.27 -36.58 17.80
N THR A 58 5.39 -36.08 19.02
CA THR A 58 4.43 -35.24 19.72
C THR A 58 3.73 -34.32 18.71
N PRO A 59 2.39 -34.16 18.73
CA PRO A 59 1.71 -33.45 17.67
C PRO A 59 2.22 -32.00 17.63
N THR A 60 3.04 -31.67 16.64
CA THR A 60 3.29 -30.30 16.24
C THR A 60 1.96 -29.79 15.71
N ALA A 61 1.36 -28.88 16.49
CA ALA A 61 0.13 -28.21 16.14
C ALA A 61 0.19 -27.72 14.68
N LYS A 62 -0.89 -27.97 13.94
CA LYS A 62 -1.19 -27.21 12.72
C LYS A 62 -0.99 -25.72 13.06
N PRO A 63 -0.47 -24.87 12.15
CA PRO A 63 -0.61 -23.43 12.35
C PRO A 63 -2.10 -23.20 12.60
N GLU A 64 -2.47 -22.86 13.83
CA GLU A 64 -3.83 -22.47 14.15
C GLU A 64 -4.13 -21.32 13.20
N GLU A 65 -5.12 -21.50 12.32
CA GLU A 65 -5.71 -20.38 11.62
C GLU A 65 -6.24 -19.46 12.72
N ILE A 66 -5.45 -18.44 13.07
CA ILE A 66 -5.87 -17.43 14.03
C ILE A 66 -7.18 -16.89 13.45
N PRO A 67 -8.30 -17.01 14.15
CA PRO A 67 -9.55 -16.43 13.67
C PRO A 67 -9.30 -14.93 13.51
N ILE A 68 -9.21 -14.46 12.27
CA ILE A 68 -9.02 -13.03 11.99
C ILE A 68 -10.40 -12.41 12.25
N ASP A 69 -10.60 -11.89 13.46
CA ASP A 69 -11.74 -11.03 13.74
C ASP A 69 -11.54 -9.71 12.97
N PRO A 70 -12.35 -9.43 11.93
CA PRO A 70 -12.22 -8.20 11.14
C PRO A 70 -12.44 -6.93 11.97
N GLU A 71 -13.05 -7.05 13.15
CA GLU A 71 -13.30 -5.96 14.08
C GLU A 71 -12.29 -5.90 15.23
N ALA A 72 -11.30 -6.80 15.26
CA ALA A 72 -10.28 -6.82 16.31
C ALA A 72 -9.60 -5.45 16.48
N MET A 73 -9.41 -4.73 15.37
CA MET A 73 -8.82 -3.38 15.36
C MET A 73 -9.65 -2.31 16.10
N PHE A 74 -10.93 -2.57 16.37
CA PHE A 74 -11.85 -1.65 17.05
C PHE A 74 -12.28 -2.14 18.44
N LYS A 75 -12.04 -3.43 18.76
CA LYS A 75 -12.36 -4.03 20.07
C LYS A 75 -11.20 -3.96 21.07
N GLN A 76 -9.97 -3.85 20.57
CA GLN A 76 -8.77 -3.90 21.39
C GLN A 76 -7.64 -3.04 20.80
N GLY A 77 -6.75 -2.58 21.69
CA GLY A 77 -5.59 -1.77 21.33
C GLY A 77 -5.92 -0.30 21.14
N PHE A 78 -5.03 0.40 20.42
CA PHE A 78 -4.97 1.87 20.43
C PHE A 78 -6.29 2.59 20.10
N LEU A 79 -7.07 2.11 19.11
CA LEU A 79 -8.31 2.79 18.72
C LEU A 79 -9.40 2.68 19.80
N ASP A 80 -9.49 1.53 20.47
CA ASP A 80 -10.42 1.31 21.58
C ASP A 80 -9.99 2.08 22.83
N ASP A 81 -8.69 2.07 23.15
CA ASP A 81 -8.13 2.81 24.29
C ASP A 81 -8.41 4.32 24.16
N VAL A 82 -8.12 4.91 22.99
CA VAL A 82 -8.38 6.34 22.73
C VAL A 82 -9.88 6.67 22.78
N TYR A 83 -10.74 5.78 22.29
CA TYR A 83 -12.19 6.00 22.37
C TYR A 83 -12.70 5.97 23.81
N LYS A 84 -12.15 5.10 24.66
CA LYS A 84 -12.50 4.99 26.09
C LYS A 84 -12.07 6.21 26.90
N GLU A 85 -10.97 6.87 26.53
CA GLU A 85 -10.55 8.12 27.19
C GLU A 85 -11.56 9.25 27.00
N ARG A 86 -12.19 9.32 25.83
CA ARG A 86 -13.20 10.36 25.52
C ARG A 86 -14.31 9.81 24.63
N PRO A 87 -15.27 9.07 25.22
CA PRO A 87 -16.37 8.51 24.46
C PRO A 87 -17.27 9.62 23.92
N VAL A 88 -17.61 9.52 22.63
CA VAL A 88 -18.56 10.42 21.97
C VAL A 88 -19.85 9.68 21.64
N LYS A 89 -21.00 10.36 21.82
CA LYS A 89 -22.32 9.78 21.56
C LYS A 89 -22.52 9.41 20.08
N ASN A 90 -22.06 10.27 19.18
CA ASN A 90 -22.19 10.08 17.74
C ASN A 90 -20.78 10.11 17.14
N VAL A 91 -20.29 8.97 16.67
CA VAL A 91 -18.99 8.91 15.98
C VAL A 91 -19.13 9.53 14.59
N VAL A 92 -18.30 10.53 14.30
CA VAL A 92 -18.21 11.18 13.00
C VAL A 92 -16.76 11.14 12.54
N THR A 93 -16.49 10.39 11.49
CA THR A 93 -15.16 10.31 10.86
C THR A 93 -15.19 10.92 9.46
N ARG A 94 -14.01 11.08 8.86
CA ARG A 94 -13.89 11.53 7.47
C ARG A 94 -12.70 10.87 6.81
N PHE A 95 -12.81 10.54 5.53
CA PHE A 95 -11.68 10.23 4.68
C PHE A 95 -11.42 11.43 3.76
N PRO A 96 -10.32 12.18 3.96
CA PRO A 96 -10.05 13.41 3.21
C PRO A 96 -8.94 13.25 2.15
N PRO A 97 -9.15 12.55 1.02
CA PRO A 97 -8.13 12.43 -0.02
C PRO A 97 -8.01 13.73 -0.83
N GLU A 98 -6.79 14.05 -1.23
CA GLU A 98 -6.53 15.06 -2.26
C GLU A 98 -6.88 14.48 -3.65
N PRO A 99 -7.70 15.16 -4.47
CA PRO A 99 -8.12 14.65 -5.78
C PRO A 99 -7.08 14.94 -6.89
N ASN A 100 -5.81 14.65 -6.62
CA ASN A 100 -4.68 14.90 -7.53
C ASN A 100 -3.99 13.62 -8.03
N GLY A 101 -4.49 12.44 -7.64
CA GLY A 101 -3.89 11.16 -7.99
C GLY A 101 -4.78 9.96 -7.67
N TYR A 102 -4.36 8.78 -8.14
CA TYR A 102 -5.04 7.53 -7.83
C TYR A 102 -4.69 7.02 -6.44
N LEU A 103 -5.68 6.44 -5.76
CA LEU A 103 -5.46 5.80 -4.47
C LEU A 103 -4.59 4.55 -4.63
N HIS A 104 -3.45 4.52 -3.95
CA HIS A 104 -2.65 3.30 -3.76
C HIS A 104 -3.04 2.57 -2.44
N ILE A 105 -2.45 1.38 -2.22
CA ILE A 105 -2.74 0.49 -1.08
C ILE A 105 -2.63 1.14 0.30
N GLY A 106 -1.81 2.19 0.44
CA GLY A 106 -1.67 2.95 1.70
C GLY A 106 -2.99 3.60 2.11
N HIS A 107 -3.78 4.06 1.13
CA HIS A 107 -5.10 4.64 1.37
C HIS A 107 -6.12 3.61 1.84
N ALA A 108 -5.97 2.33 1.46
CA ALA A 108 -6.89 1.28 1.91
C ALA A 108 -6.92 1.18 3.44
N LYS A 109 -5.78 1.38 4.12
CA LYS A 109 -5.73 1.43 5.59
C LYS A 109 -6.53 2.61 6.13
N ALA A 110 -6.35 3.80 5.56
CA ALA A 110 -7.07 4.99 6.00
C ALA A 110 -8.59 4.85 5.78
N ILE A 111 -9.00 4.27 4.65
CA ILE A 111 -10.41 3.96 4.37
C ILE A 111 -10.96 2.97 5.40
N ALA A 112 -10.28 1.84 5.60
CA ALA A 112 -10.71 0.80 6.54
C ALA A 112 -10.83 1.34 7.98
N VAL A 113 -9.88 2.17 8.42
CA VAL A 113 -9.93 2.81 9.75
C VAL A 113 -11.10 3.79 9.83
N ASN A 114 -11.20 4.76 8.92
CA ASN A 114 -12.21 5.82 9.06
C ASN A 114 -13.63 5.30 8.89
N PHE A 115 -13.88 4.54 7.83
CA PHE A 115 -15.22 3.99 7.56
C PHE A 115 -15.55 2.83 8.49
N GLY A 116 -14.58 1.95 8.79
CA GLY A 116 -14.78 0.82 9.69
C GLY A 116 -15.05 1.27 11.12
N PHE A 117 -14.33 2.27 11.63
CA PHE A 117 -14.54 2.81 12.98
C PHE A 117 -15.92 3.45 13.12
N ALA A 118 -16.34 4.26 12.14
CA ALA A 118 -17.69 4.81 12.12
C ALA A 118 -18.76 3.70 12.07
N LYS A 119 -18.59 2.70 11.19
CA LYS A 119 -19.53 1.58 11.08
C LYS A 119 -19.64 0.78 12.38
N TYR A 120 -18.51 0.47 13.02
CA TYR A 120 -18.44 -0.30 14.26
C TYR A 120 -19.18 0.41 15.42
N HIS A 121 -19.03 1.73 15.53
CA HIS A 121 -19.70 2.53 16.56
C HIS A 121 -21.09 3.05 16.16
N GLY A 122 -21.66 2.60 15.03
CA GLY A 122 -22.97 3.06 14.54
C GLY A 122 -23.00 4.55 14.14
N GLY A 123 -21.84 5.13 13.83
CA GLY A 123 -21.64 6.51 13.41
C GLY A 123 -21.67 6.71 11.90
N VAL A 124 -21.16 7.86 11.45
CA VAL A 124 -21.11 8.26 10.04
C VAL A 124 -19.69 8.62 9.61
N CYS A 125 -19.37 8.33 8.34
CA CYS A 125 -18.10 8.72 7.73
C CYS A 125 -18.37 9.59 6.50
N TYR A 126 -17.74 10.77 6.47
CA TYR A 126 -17.76 11.68 5.33
C TYR A 126 -16.64 11.33 4.34
N LEU A 127 -16.92 11.45 3.04
CA LEU A 127 -15.88 11.56 2.02
C LEU A 127 -15.66 13.05 1.77
N ARG A 128 -14.48 13.57 2.10
CA ARG A 128 -14.16 14.98 1.85
C ARG A 128 -13.08 15.10 0.81
N PHE A 129 -13.37 15.64 -0.35
CA PHE A 129 -12.31 15.96 -1.29
C PHE A 129 -11.55 17.18 -0.78
N ASP A 130 -10.24 17.02 -0.56
CA ASP A 130 -9.39 18.12 -0.13
C ASP A 130 -8.89 18.90 -1.35
N ASP A 131 -9.81 19.67 -1.93
CA ASP A 131 -9.69 20.38 -3.20
C ASP A 131 -9.22 21.84 -3.01
N THR A 132 -8.16 22.00 -2.21
CA THR A 132 -7.59 23.33 -1.93
C THR A 132 -6.57 23.77 -2.99
N ASN A 133 -6.27 22.93 -3.98
CA ASN A 133 -5.19 23.19 -4.94
C ASN A 133 -5.72 23.17 -6.40
N PRO A 134 -6.17 24.31 -6.93
CA PRO A 134 -6.88 24.38 -8.21
C PRO A 134 -6.05 23.91 -9.42
N GLU A 135 -4.72 23.83 -9.33
CA GLU A 135 -3.87 23.42 -10.46
C GLU A 135 -3.72 21.91 -10.63
N LYS A 136 -4.01 21.12 -9.59
CA LYS A 136 -3.66 19.68 -9.56
C LYS A 136 -4.87 18.76 -9.59
N GLU A 137 -6.06 19.31 -9.81
CA GLU A 137 -7.32 18.59 -9.67
C GLU A 137 -7.89 18.21 -11.03
N GLU A 138 -8.27 16.94 -11.18
CA GLU A 138 -8.92 16.45 -12.39
C GLU A 138 -10.14 15.60 -12.02
N GLU A 139 -11.24 15.78 -12.74
CA GLU A 139 -12.52 15.06 -12.52
C GLU A 139 -12.33 13.53 -12.45
N LYS A 140 -11.38 12.99 -13.24
CA LYS A 140 -11.05 11.56 -13.25
C LYS A 140 -10.66 11.01 -11.87
N TYR A 141 -9.99 11.80 -11.04
CA TYR A 141 -9.56 11.37 -9.71
C TYR A 141 -10.73 11.32 -8.73
N PHE A 142 -11.69 12.24 -8.83
CA PHE A 142 -12.91 12.22 -8.01
C PHE A 142 -13.71 10.93 -8.23
N THR A 143 -13.86 10.52 -9.48
CA THR A 143 -14.57 9.28 -9.85
C THR A 143 -13.78 8.06 -9.37
N ALA A 144 -12.47 7.99 -9.66
CA ALA A 144 -11.64 6.86 -9.26
C ALA A 144 -11.58 6.66 -7.73
N ILE A 145 -11.54 7.74 -6.96
CA ILE A 145 -11.58 7.68 -5.48
C ILE A 145 -12.91 7.07 -5.00
N GLN A 146 -14.03 7.51 -5.55
CA GLN A 146 -15.35 6.99 -5.19
C GLN A 146 -15.48 5.51 -5.56
N ASP A 147 -14.98 5.12 -6.73
CA ASP A 147 -15.00 3.73 -7.20
C ASP A 147 -14.20 2.81 -6.27
N VAL A 148 -13.03 3.24 -5.80
CA VAL A 148 -12.21 2.46 -4.85
C VAL A 148 -12.93 2.31 -3.50
N ILE A 149 -13.57 3.36 -2.99
CA ILE A 149 -14.33 3.30 -1.73
C ILE A 149 -15.50 2.33 -1.86
N ALA A 150 -16.23 2.40 -2.96
CA ALA A 150 -17.34 1.49 -3.27
C ALA A 150 -16.84 0.04 -3.46
N TRP A 151 -15.71 -0.15 -4.13
CA TRP A 151 -15.07 -1.45 -4.34
C TRP A 151 -14.64 -2.11 -3.03
N LEU A 152 -14.16 -1.32 -2.07
CA LEU A 152 -13.85 -1.78 -0.70
C LEU A 152 -15.11 -2.05 0.16
N GLY A 153 -16.31 -1.84 -0.38
CA GLY A 153 -17.57 -2.13 0.29
C GLY A 153 -18.03 -1.05 1.28
N PHE A 154 -17.49 0.15 1.18
CA PHE A 154 -17.89 1.29 2.02
C PHE A 154 -18.77 2.26 1.25
N LYS A 155 -19.65 2.96 1.98
CA LYS A 155 -20.52 4.01 1.45
C LYS A 155 -20.37 5.26 2.31
N PRO A 156 -19.98 6.42 1.73
CA PRO A 156 -19.96 7.67 2.46
C PRO A 156 -21.37 8.12 2.83
N TYR A 157 -21.49 8.72 4.01
CA TYR A 157 -22.73 9.35 4.46
C TYR A 157 -23.05 10.58 3.59
N LYS A 158 -22.04 11.42 3.34
CA LYS A 158 -22.10 12.59 2.47
C LYS A 158 -20.73 12.83 1.86
N VAL A 159 -20.74 13.33 0.62
CA VAL A 159 -19.56 13.85 -0.07
C VAL A 159 -19.53 15.37 0.13
N THR A 160 -18.38 15.90 0.51
CA THR A 160 -18.16 17.35 0.78
C THR A 160 -16.85 17.80 0.18
N TYR A 161 -16.71 19.08 -0.09
CA TYR A 161 -15.49 19.66 -0.63
C TYR A 161 -14.88 20.65 0.38
N SER A 162 -13.55 20.74 0.41
CA SER A 162 -12.87 21.76 1.22
C SER A 162 -13.17 23.16 0.67
N SER A 163 -13.26 23.28 -0.66
CA SER A 163 -13.57 24.52 -1.38
C SER A 163 -14.93 25.14 -1.02
N ASP A 164 -15.95 24.31 -0.72
CA ASP A 164 -17.27 24.77 -0.23
C ASP A 164 -17.17 25.66 1.02
N ASN A 165 -16.06 25.55 1.78
CA ASN A 165 -15.85 26.27 3.03
C ASN A 165 -14.90 27.46 2.90
N PHE A 166 -14.44 27.85 1.70
CA PHE A 166 -13.46 28.92 1.54
C PHE A 166 -13.90 30.26 2.14
N GLU A 167 -15.16 30.64 1.97
CA GLU A 167 -15.71 31.85 2.56
C GLU A 167 -15.62 31.82 4.10
N GLN A 168 -16.00 30.69 4.70
CA GLN A 168 -15.91 30.53 6.16
C GLN A 168 -14.45 30.50 6.64
N LEU A 169 -13.55 29.87 5.89
CA LEU A 169 -12.13 29.84 6.19
C LEU A 169 -11.51 31.24 6.13
N TYR A 170 -11.91 32.06 5.16
CA TYR A 170 -11.50 33.45 5.05
C TYR A 170 -11.97 34.28 6.25
N GLN A 171 -13.24 34.20 6.60
CA GLN A 171 -13.78 34.89 7.78
C GLN A 171 -13.08 34.47 9.08
N LEU A 172 -12.75 33.18 9.21
CA LEU A 172 -11.96 32.68 10.34
C LEU A 172 -10.53 33.24 10.35
N ALA A 173 -9.91 33.42 9.17
CA ALA A 173 -8.60 34.04 9.05
C ALA A 173 -8.63 35.52 9.47
N GLU A 174 -9.62 36.30 9.02
CA GLU A 174 -9.81 37.69 9.47
C GLU A 174 -10.03 37.78 10.98
N LYS A 175 -10.79 36.83 11.54
CA LYS A 175 -10.99 36.74 12.99
C LYS A 175 -9.68 36.43 13.72
N LEU A 176 -8.84 35.54 13.19
CA LEU A 176 -7.52 35.24 13.77
C LEU A 176 -6.60 36.45 13.76
N ILE A 177 -6.61 37.25 12.68
CA ILE A 177 -5.87 38.51 12.59
C ILE A 177 -6.40 39.50 13.64
N SER A 178 -7.72 39.65 13.74
CA SER A 178 -8.37 40.53 14.71
C SER A 178 -8.07 40.15 16.18
N LEU A 179 -7.85 38.85 16.46
CA LEU A 179 -7.43 38.34 17.77
C LEU A 179 -5.92 38.46 18.03
N GLY A 180 -5.14 39.01 17.09
CA GLY A 180 -3.68 39.09 17.17
C GLY A 180 -2.99 37.72 17.13
N LYS A 181 -3.65 36.71 16.55
CA LYS A 181 -3.14 35.32 16.42
C LYS A 181 -2.62 34.97 15.03
N ALA A 182 -2.74 35.90 14.07
CA ALA A 182 -2.20 35.76 12.72
C ALA A 182 -1.68 37.12 12.21
N TYR A 183 -0.72 37.10 11.29
CA TYR A 183 -0.19 38.27 10.59
C TYR A 183 0.20 37.89 9.16
N VAL A 184 0.35 38.87 8.28
CA VAL A 184 0.82 38.66 6.90
C VAL A 184 2.34 38.67 6.87
N CYS A 185 2.95 37.56 6.47
CA CYS A 185 4.39 37.48 6.23
C CYS A 185 4.71 38.01 4.82
N ALA A 186 5.68 38.91 4.74
CA ALA A 186 6.18 39.46 3.47
C ALA A 186 7.65 39.08 3.21
N CYS A 187 8.15 38.06 3.89
CA CYS A 187 9.48 37.51 3.62
C CYS A 187 9.45 36.64 2.35
N ASP A 188 10.54 36.65 1.59
CA ASP A 188 10.67 35.78 0.42
C ASP A 188 10.72 34.30 0.82
N GLY A 189 10.09 33.45 0.01
CA GLY A 189 10.16 31.99 0.13
C GLY A 189 11.50 31.52 -0.41
N GLY A 190 12.46 31.27 0.49
CA GLY A 190 13.79 30.78 0.16
C GLY A 190 13.80 29.41 -0.50
#